data_AF-A0A1F3V623-F1
#
_entry.id   AF-A0A1F3V623-F1
#
_cell.length_a   1.000
_cell.length_b   1.000
_cell.length_c   1.000
_cell.angle_alpha   90.00
_cell.angle_beta   90.00
_cell.angle_gamma   90.00
#
_symmetry.space_group_name_H-M   'P 1'
#
loop_
_entity.id
_entity.type
_entity.pdbx_description
1 polymer ?
#
loop_
_entity_poly.entity_id
_entity_poly.type
_entity_poly.pdbx_seq_one_letter_code
_entity_poly.pdbx_strand_id
1 'polypeptide(L)'
;MRNFLRYLLHEFIVRCWPVWLIKKITRCSEISYRSANYQDLTFFQKIDYHWHMTFCQPCVDYKKQIEIIDQTAKKFLKDNISDEQKKRLDNLAEDIIRKNSN
;
A
#
# COMPACT_ATOMS: atom_id res chain seq x y z
N MET A 1 2.24 -18.24 15.53
CA MET A 1 3.56 -17.74 15.99
C MET A 1 3.90 -16.33 15.48
N ARG A 2 3.83 -16.04 14.18
CA ARG A 2 4.28 -14.73 13.61
C ARG A 2 3.59 -13.49 14.21
N ASN A 3 2.29 -13.58 14.53
CA ASN A 3 1.54 -12.45 15.10
C ASN A 3 1.92 -12.19 16.58
N PHE A 4 2.22 -13.24 17.34
CA PHE A 4 2.66 -13.12 18.74
C PHE A 4 4.05 -12.49 18.84
N LEU A 5 4.98 -12.91 17.96
CA LEU A 5 6.33 -12.34 17.90
C LEU A 5 6.30 -10.84 17.54
N ARG A 6 5.41 -10.44 16.62
CA ARG A 6 5.19 -9.03 16.26
C ARG A 6 4.58 -8.22 17.39
N TYR A 7 3.63 -8.79 18.13
CA TYR A 7 3.07 -8.14 19.31
C TYR A 7 4.15 -7.87 20.37
N LEU A 8 4.99 -8.87 20.67
CA LEU A 8 6.11 -8.69 21.59
C LEU A 8 7.13 -7.67 21.09
N LEU A 9 7.43 -7.67 19.79
CA LEU A 9 8.27 -6.65 19.16
C LEU A 9 7.68 -5.25 19.29
N HIS A 10 6.37 -5.09 19.02
CA HIS A 10 5.68 -3.81 19.17
C HIS A 10 5.75 -3.31 20.62
N GLU A 11 5.41 -4.17 21.59
CA GLU A 11 5.48 -3.83 23.02
C GLU A 11 6.91 -3.46 23.47
N PHE A 12 7.92 -4.23 23.02
CA PHE A 12 9.31 -3.95 23.32
C PHE A 12 9.78 -2.63 22.70
N ILE A 13 9.42 -2.38 21.43
CA ILE A 13 9.72 -1.13 20.73
C ILE A 13 9.05 0.05 21.43
N VAL A 14 7.76 -0.02 21.75
CA VAL A 14 7.05 1.08 22.40
C VAL A 14 7.61 1.35 23.80
N ARG A 15 8.04 0.32 24.54
CA ARG A 15 8.59 0.48 25.90
C ARG A 15 10.07 0.87 25.95
N CYS A 16 10.92 0.30 25.09
CA CYS A 16 12.37 0.48 25.14
C CYS A 16 12.88 1.59 24.24
N TRP A 17 12.09 2.03 23.25
CA TRP A 17 12.53 3.07 22.34
C TRP A 17 12.32 4.44 22.97
N PRO A 18 13.36 5.27 23.09
CA PRO A 18 13.21 6.59 23.69
C PRO A 18 12.17 7.42 22.95
N VAL A 19 11.32 8.11 23.72
CA VAL A 19 10.12 8.83 23.26
C VAL A 19 10.40 9.80 22.09
N TRP A 20 11.62 10.33 21.99
CA TRP A 20 12.05 11.19 20.89
C TRP A 20 12.08 10.51 19.51
N LEU A 21 12.22 9.19 19.46
CA LEU A 21 12.36 8.39 18.25
C LEU A 21 10.98 7.92 17.83
N ILE A 22 10.11 7.61 18.79
CA ILE A 22 8.68 7.38 18.57
C ILE A 22 8.04 8.61 17.92
N LYS A 23 8.41 9.83 18.32
CA LYS A 23 7.95 11.07 17.69
C LYS A 23 8.42 11.27 16.24
N LYS A 24 9.49 10.58 15.81
CA LYS A 24 9.98 10.58 14.43
C LYS A 24 9.38 9.46 13.57
N ILE A 25 8.64 8.53 14.16
CA ILE A 25 7.95 7.49 13.41
C ILE A 25 6.85 8.14 12.58
N THR A 26 6.85 7.84 11.29
CA THR A 26 5.83 8.27 10.35
C THR A 26 4.44 7.85 10.82
N ARG A 27 3.48 8.77 10.75
CA ARG A 27 2.12 8.54 11.24
C ARG A 27 1.40 7.51 10.37
N CYS A 28 0.50 6.72 10.97
CA CYS A 28 -0.28 5.70 10.24
C CYS A 28 -1.06 6.28 9.05
N SER A 29 -1.57 7.51 9.17
CA SER A 29 -2.28 8.21 8.09
C SER A 29 -1.39 8.52 6.88
N GLU A 30 -0.11 8.77 7.11
CA GLU A 30 0.85 9.00 6.04
C GLU A 30 1.29 7.68 5.41
N ILE A 31 1.42 6.63 6.22
CA ILE A 31 1.69 5.27 5.73
C ILE A 31 0.55 4.78 4.83
N SER A 32 -0.71 5.03 5.16
CA SER A 32 -1.84 4.65 4.29
C SER A 32 -1.77 5.32 2.92
N TYR A 33 -1.35 6.60 2.86
CA TYR A 33 -1.13 7.29 1.59
C TYR A 33 0.06 6.71 0.81
N ARG A 34 1.16 6.43 1.52
CA ARG A 34 2.37 5.81 0.95
C ARG A 34 2.12 4.39 0.46
N SER A 35 1.19 3.64 1.06
CA SER A 35 0.80 2.30 0.59
C SER A 35 0.17 2.36 -0.81
N ALA A 36 -0.63 3.38 -1.10
CA ALA A 36 -1.26 3.55 -2.41
C ALA A 36 -0.27 4.02 -3.48
N ASN A 37 0.74 4.80 -3.10
CA ASN A 37 1.72 5.41 -4.01
C ASN A 37 3.13 4.84 -3.83
N TYR A 38 3.26 3.56 -3.49
CA TYR A 38 4.54 2.97 -3.07
C TYR A 38 5.63 3.06 -4.14
N GLN A 39 5.25 3.02 -5.42
CA GLN A 39 6.19 3.09 -6.54
C GLN A 39 6.92 4.45 -6.59
N ASP A 40 6.19 5.52 -6.30
CA ASP A 40 6.65 6.91 -6.37
C ASP A 40 7.48 7.33 -5.14
N LEU A 41 7.61 6.46 -4.14
CA LEU A 41 8.39 6.76 -2.95
C LEU A 41 9.90 6.74 -3.24
N THR A 42 10.59 7.73 -2.68
CA THR A 42 12.05 7.76 -2.61
C THR A 42 12.59 6.59 -1.78
N PHE A 43 13.88 6.25 -1.95
CA PHE A 43 14.52 5.16 -1.23
C PHE A 43 14.38 5.28 0.29
N PHE A 44 14.63 6.47 0.85
CA PHE A 44 14.50 6.72 2.28
C PHE A 44 13.06 6.56 2.78
N GLN A 45 12.07 7.01 1.99
CA GLN A 45 10.66 6.82 2.31
C GLN A 45 10.25 5.34 2.28
N LYS A 46 10.83 4.54 1.38
CA LYS A 46 10.60 3.08 1.32
C LYS A 46 11.17 2.36 2.54
N ILE A 47 12.35 2.77 3.02
CA ILE A 47 12.94 2.23 4.26
C ILE A 47 12.06 2.57 5.45
N ASP A 48 11.70 3.84 5.61
CA ASP A 48 10.86 4.30 6.72
C ASP A 48 9.47 3.63 6.70
N TYR A 49 8.88 3.47 5.51
CA TYR A 49 7.66 2.69 5.33
C TYR A 49 7.84 1.25 5.80
N HIS A 50 8.92 0.57 5.38
CA HIS A 50 9.19 -0.80 5.81
C HIS A 50 9.34 -0.91 7.31
N TRP A 51 10.09 0.00 7.92
CA TRP A 51 10.23 0.09 9.36
C TRP A 51 8.87 0.19 10.03
N HIS A 52 8.02 1.15 9.63
CA HIS A 52 6.68 1.28 10.20
C HIS A 52 5.86 -0.01 10.12
N MET A 53 5.94 -0.71 8.99
CA MET A 53 5.21 -1.95 8.75
C MET A 53 5.73 -3.15 9.56
N THR A 54 6.93 -3.06 10.17
CA THR A 54 7.44 -4.11 11.06
C THR A 54 6.73 -4.14 12.42
N PHE A 55 6.34 -2.97 12.93
CA PHE A 55 5.79 -2.83 14.27
C PHE A 55 4.33 -2.36 14.29
N CYS A 56 3.80 -1.74 13.24
CA CYS A 56 2.40 -1.29 13.22
C CYS A 56 1.46 -2.34 12.63
N GLN A 57 0.81 -3.11 13.49
CA GLN A 57 -0.15 -4.15 13.07
C GLN A 57 -1.35 -3.57 12.28
N PRO A 58 -1.99 -2.45 12.68
CA PRO A 58 -3.08 -1.85 11.91
C PRO A 58 -2.70 -1.52 10.46
N CYS A 59 -1.52 -0.94 10.22
CA CYS A 59 -1.07 -0.61 8.86
C CYS A 59 -0.78 -1.86 8.03
N VAL A 60 -0.30 -2.93 8.66
CA VAL A 60 -0.11 -4.23 7.99
C VAL A 60 -1.44 -4.81 7.53
N ASP A 61 -2.45 -4.77 8.38
CA ASP A 61 -3.76 -5.32 8.05
C ASP A 61 -4.48 -4.45 7.01
N TYR A 62 -4.33 -3.12 7.08
CA TYR A 62 -4.78 -2.21 6.02
C TYR A 62 -4.15 -2.54 4.66
N LYS A 63 -2.83 -2.75 4.61
CA LYS A 63 -2.15 -3.15 3.36
C LYS A 63 -2.72 -4.45 2.79
N LYS A 64 -2.94 -5.47 3.62
CA LYS A 64 -3.55 -6.73 3.16
C LYS A 64 -4.96 -6.51 2.62
N GLN A 65 -5.76 -5.67 3.26
CA GLN A 65 -7.11 -5.35 2.77
C GLN A 65 -7.05 -4.72 1.38
N ILE A 66 -6.13 -3.78 1.13
CA ILE A 66 -5.90 -3.22 -0.20
C ILE A 66 -5.51 -4.31 -1.20
N GLU A 67 -4.56 -5.18 -0.85
CA GLU A 67 -4.11 -6.27 -1.72
C GLU A 67 -5.26 -7.23 -2.09
N ILE A 68 -6.14 -7.55 -1.13
CA ILE A 68 -7.33 -8.39 -1.36
C ILE A 68 -8.31 -7.68 -2.29
N ILE A 69 -8.56 -6.39 -2.08
CA ILE A 69 -9.44 -5.59 -2.94
C ILE A 69 -8.90 -5.55 -4.37
N ASP A 70 -7.60 -5.26 -4.54
CA ASP A 70 -6.95 -5.20 -5.86
C ASP A 70 -7.03 -6.55 -6.59
N GLN A 71 -6.76 -7.66 -5.89
CA GLN A 71 -6.87 -9.00 -6.48
C GLN A 71 -8.32 -9.34 -6.85
N THR A 72 -9.27 -9.00 -6.00
CA THR A 72 -10.70 -9.25 -6.24
C THR A 72 -11.22 -8.42 -7.40
N ALA A 73 -10.83 -7.14 -7.48
CA ALA A 73 -11.17 -6.26 -8.60
C ALA A 73 -10.58 -6.78 -9.91
N LYS A 74 -9.30 -7.19 -9.92
CA LYS A 74 -8.65 -7.79 -11.10
C LYS A 74 -9.35 -9.07 -11.54
N LYS A 75 -9.74 -9.94 -10.61
CA LYS A 75 -10.49 -11.16 -10.92
C LYS A 75 -11.88 -10.84 -11.47
N PHE A 76 -12.61 -9.94 -10.82
CA PHE A 76 -13.92 -9.50 -11.29
C PHE A 76 -13.87 -8.92 -12.70
N LEU A 77 -12.90 -8.04 -12.97
CA LEU A 77 -12.69 -7.47 -14.31
C LEU A 77 -12.30 -8.54 -15.31
N LYS A 78 -11.42 -9.49 -14.95
CA LYS A 78 -11.02 -10.58 -15.85
C LYS A 78 -12.19 -11.52 -16.19
N ASP A 79 -13.05 -11.81 -15.24
CA ASP A 79 -14.13 -12.78 -15.38
C ASP A 79 -15.41 -12.16 -16.00
N ASN A 80 -15.61 -10.84 -15.91
CA ASN A 80 -16.83 -10.16 -16.37
C ASN A 80 -16.64 -9.21 -17.56
N ILE A 81 -15.41 -8.93 -18.00
CA ILE A 81 -15.18 -8.11 -19.20
C ILE A 81 -15.10 -9.03 -20.41
N SER A 82 -16.05 -8.88 -21.34
CA SER A 82 -15.94 -9.52 -22.65
C SER A 82 -14.76 -8.91 -23.42
N ASP A 83 -14.14 -9.67 -24.32
CA ASP A 83 -13.02 -9.19 -25.16
C ASP A 83 -13.37 -7.89 -25.91
N GLU A 84 -14.65 -7.67 -26.17
CA GLU A 84 -15.18 -6.49 -26.83
C GLU A 84 -15.21 -5.25 -25.92
N GLN A 85 -15.51 -5.41 -24.63
CA GLN A 85 -15.40 -4.34 -23.64
C GLN A 85 -13.93 -4.01 -23.33
N LYS A 86 -13.05 -5.00 -23.39
CA LYS A 86 -11.61 -4.82 -23.23
C LYS A 86 -11.02 -3.95 -24.35
N LYS A 87 -11.38 -4.25 -25.61
CA LYS A 87 -11.03 -3.42 -26.77
C LYS A 87 -11.54 -1.98 -26.66
N ARG A 88 -12.74 -1.76 -26.12
CA ARG A 88 -13.26 -0.40 -25.91
C ARG A 88 -12.46 0.38 -24.88
N LEU A 89 -12.02 -0.26 -23.81
CA LEU A 89 -11.18 0.34 -22.77
C LEU A 89 -9.79 0.71 -23.30
N ASP A 90 -9.17 -0.18 -24.09
CA ASP A 90 -7.87 0.10 -24.71
C ASP A 90 -7.96 1.27 -25.69
N ASN A 91 -8.99 1.29 -26.54
CA ASN A 91 -9.24 2.41 -27.47
C ASN A 91 -9.50 3.74 -26.72
N LEU A 92 -10.23 3.71 -25.60
CA LEU A 92 -10.47 4.89 -24.77
C LEU A 92 -9.18 5.40 -24.11
N ALA A 93 -8.32 4.50 -23.64
CA ALA A 93 -7.03 4.86 -23.06
C ALA A 93 -6.11 5.50 -24.11
N GLU A 94 -6.04 4.94 -25.32
CA GLU A 94 -5.28 5.51 -26.43
C GLU A 94 -5.79 6.90 -26.84
N ASP A 95 -7.11 7.08 -26.94
CA ASP A 95 -7.70 8.38 -27.29
C ASP A 95 -7.41 9.46 -26.25
N ILE A 96 -7.40 9.10 -24.96
CA ILE A 96 -7.06 10.03 -23.86
C ILE A 96 -5.58 10.42 -23.92
N ILE A 97 -4.68 9.46 -24.16
CA ILE A 97 -3.24 9.73 -24.32
C ILE A 97 -3.02 10.64 -25.53
N ARG A 98 -3.67 10.36 -26.67
CA ARG A 98 -3.53 11.16 -27.88
C ARG A 98 -4.05 12.59 -27.72
N LYS A 99 -5.12 12.78 -26.96
CA LYS A 99 -5.67 14.11 -26.66
C LYS A 99 -4.80 14.96 -25.71
N ASN A 100 -4.02 14.34 -24.83
CA ASN A 100 -3.14 15.06 -23.92
C ASN A 100 -1.69 15.18 -24.43
N SER A 101 -1.37 14.55 -25.55
CA SER A 101 -0.03 14.61 -26.18
C SER A 101 0.06 15.64 -27.32
N ASN A 102 -1.06 16.30 -27.67
CA ASN A 102 -1.15 17.44 -28.58
C ASN A 102 -1.51 18.70 -27.78
#